data_AF-A0A1I2XNF0-F1
#
_entry.id   AF-A0A1I2XNF0-F1
#
_cell.length_a   1.000
_cell.length_b   1.000
_cell.length_c   1.000
_cell.angle_alpha   90.00
_cell.angle_beta   90.00
_cell.angle_gamma   90.00
#
_symmetry.space_group_name_H-M   'P 1'
#
loop_
_entity.id
_entity.type
_entity.pdbx_description
1 polymer ?
#
loop_
_entity_poly.entity_id
_entity_poly.type
_entity_poly.pdbx_seq_one_letter_code
_entity_poly.pdbx_strand_id
1 'polypeptide(L)'
;MPTRSLMRPTAVPDRETAPRAFSSRHLLKLVEDTGKVGFWSANLESERLDASPGFHRIFGLEPATELTFSYAIDMIHPQDRAAHGDQIAVLRSGQPISREFRIIRPDRTQRWLLHHAEVIMGPDGTPSHGMGVVFDVTAQHDTMSALLQRHDRLNALIVATAAVFWVNKSNGEPSEMPQWMELTGQTHAQMQGLGWLDAVHPEDRPRTHAAWMTAVEHTAPYNTDYRVLCADGIYRWFNARGAPVLNTDGSVREWVGVCLNVPGRTRYGASGGAARAAASGNPAAGPVPGSEAITPGQIRAARAFLGLSKEDLAGLANVSISTINRLEDPNSPIRTRGETALAVRRALEKAGIEFTFEDGARTGVREAGVRT
;
A
#
# COMPACT_ATOMS: atom_id res chain seq x y z
N MET A 1 3.28 73.13 -66.65
CA MET A 1 4.57 72.43 -66.67
C MET A 1 5.60 73.38 -66.10
N PRO A 2 6.49 72.99 -65.15
CA PRO A 2 7.17 71.70 -65.21
C PRO A 2 7.52 71.02 -63.86
N THR A 3 8.05 69.80 -64.01
CA THR A 3 9.02 69.07 -63.16
C THR A 3 8.63 68.57 -61.77
N ARG A 4 8.06 67.36 -61.74
CA ARG A 4 8.11 66.44 -60.60
C ARG A 4 9.45 65.69 -60.65
N SER A 5 10.38 66.02 -59.76
CA SER A 5 11.64 65.29 -59.55
C SER A 5 11.63 64.61 -58.17
N LEU A 6 12.28 63.45 -58.13
CA LEU A 6 12.26 62.39 -57.11
C LEU A 6 12.64 62.84 -55.68
N MET A 7 11.95 62.30 -54.66
CA MET A 7 12.52 62.13 -53.32
C MET A 7 12.02 60.84 -52.65
N ARG A 8 12.99 60.12 -52.08
CA ARG A 8 12.99 58.78 -51.49
C ARG A 8 11.91 58.53 -50.43
N PRO A 9 11.41 57.27 -50.27
CA PRO A 9 10.81 56.85 -49.01
C PRO A 9 11.89 56.82 -47.92
N THR A 10 11.60 57.55 -46.86
CA THR A 10 12.32 57.61 -45.58
C THR A 10 12.50 56.21 -45.00
N ALA A 11 13.72 55.90 -44.56
CA ALA A 11 14.01 54.70 -43.78
C ALA A 11 13.17 54.69 -42.50
N VAL A 12 12.48 53.58 -42.25
CA VAL A 12 11.85 53.28 -40.96
C VAL A 12 12.98 53.04 -39.95
N PRO A 13 12.97 53.70 -38.77
CA PRO A 13 14.05 53.53 -37.80
C PRO A 13 13.99 52.14 -37.18
N ASP A 14 15.19 51.61 -37.00
CA ASP A 14 15.55 50.36 -36.34
C ASP A 14 14.79 50.23 -35.01
N ARG A 15 14.03 49.14 -34.84
CA ARG A 15 13.47 48.78 -33.55
C ARG A 15 14.61 48.26 -32.68
N GLU A 16 15.19 49.15 -31.89
CA GLU A 16 16.05 48.82 -30.76
C GLU A 16 15.43 47.67 -29.95
N THR A 17 16.07 46.51 -30.06
CA THR A 17 15.76 45.35 -29.25
C THR A 17 16.21 45.66 -27.83
N ALA A 18 15.26 45.81 -26.91
CA ALA A 18 15.55 45.91 -25.49
C ALA A 18 16.50 44.77 -25.08
N PRO A 19 17.58 45.03 -24.32
CA PRO A 19 18.49 43.97 -23.89
C PRO A 19 17.72 42.98 -23.02
N ARG A 20 17.76 41.68 -23.37
CA ARG A 20 17.23 40.61 -22.51
C ARG A 20 17.93 40.72 -21.14
N ALA A 21 17.15 40.93 -20.07
CA ALA A 21 17.66 41.12 -18.71
C ALA A 21 18.44 39.91 -18.14
N PHE A 22 18.37 38.76 -18.81
CA PHE A 22 19.09 37.53 -18.45
C PHE A 22 19.45 36.74 -19.72
N SER A 23 20.57 36.03 -19.68
CA SER A 23 21.04 35.17 -20.78
C SER A 23 20.46 33.75 -20.66
N SER A 24 20.36 33.03 -21.78
CA SER A 24 19.97 31.61 -21.78
C SER A 24 20.87 30.76 -20.88
N ARG A 25 22.16 31.11 -20.75
CA ARG A 25 23.10 30.44 -19.84
C ARG A 25 22.72 30.59 -18.37
N HIS A 26 22.22 31.75 -17.95
CA HIS A 26 21.77 31.95 -16.57
C HIS A 26 20.52 31.11 -16.26
N LEU A 27 19.58 30.98 -17.21
CA LEU A 27 18.41 30.14 -17.05
C LEU A 27 18.76 28.65 -16.97
N LEU A 28 19.65 28.17 -17.85
CA LEU A 28 20.10 26.78 -17.83
C LEU A 28 20.77 26.43 -16.50
N LYS A 29 21.67 27.30 -16.02
CA LYS A 29 22.32 27.10 -14.71
C LYS A 29 21.30 26.99 -13.58
N LEU A 30 20.30 27.89 -13.53
CA LEU A 30 19.27 27.85 -12.50
C LEU A 30 18.48 26.53 -12.50
N VAL A 31 18.14 26.02 -13.69
CA VAL A 31 17.42 24.75 -13.84
C VAL A 31 18.32 23.57 -13.44
N GLU A 32 19.60 23.58 -13.79
CA GLU A 32 20.56 22.55 -13.36
C GLU A 32 20.80 22.56 -11.85
N ASP A 33 20.81 23.73 -11.22
CA ASP A 33 21.03 23.90 -9.78
C ASP A 33 19.89 23.26 -8.95
N THR A 34 18.73 23.01 -9.56
CA THR A 34 17.68 22.17 -8.94
C THR A 34 18.12 20.71 -8.73
N GLY A 35 19.20 20.29 -9.40
CA GLY A 35 19.79 18.95 -9.32
C GLY A 35 19.05 17.87 -10.10
N LYS A 36 17.94 18.22 -10.77
CA LYS A 36 17.07 17.27 -11.48
C LYS A 36 17.20 17.30 -12.99
N VAL A 37 17.97 18.25 -13.53
CA VAL A 37 18.12 18.43 -14.97
C VAL A 37 19.60 18.47 -15.34
N GLY A 38 19.94 17.77 -16.42
CA GLY A 38 21.26 17.79 -17.04
C GLY A 38 21.15 17.97 -18.54
N PHE A 39 22.13 18.61 -19.14
CA PHE A 39 22.19 18.83 -20.58
C PHE A 39 23.42 18.16 -21.15
N TRP A 40 23.34 17.79 -22.42
CA TRP A 40 24.49 17.33 -23.18
C TRP A 40 24.41 17.83 -24.62
N SER A 41 25.58 18.01 -25.22
CA SER A 41 25.74 18.17 -26.66
C SER A 41 26.86 17.29 -27.14
N ALA A 42 26.80 16.82 -28.38
CA ALA A 42 27.83 15.96 -28.92
C ALA A 42 27.98 16.19 -30.43
N ASN A 43 29.21 16.06 -30.90
CA ASN A 43 29.48 15.95 -32.33
C ASN A 43 29.31 14.46 -32.73
N LEU A 44 28.45 14.20 -33.71
CA LEU A 44 28.04 12.83 -34.06
C LEU A 44 29.13 12.03 -34.79
N GLU A 45 30.20 12.68 -35.27
CA GLU A 45 31.35 12.05 -35.92
C GLU A 45 32.40 11.63 -34.88
N SER A 46 32.74 12.52 -33.95
CA SER A 46 33.72 12.24 -32.89
C SER A 46 33.17 11.46 -31.69
N GLU A 47 31.83 11.36 -31.57
CA GLU A 47 31.09 10.70 -30.48
C GLU A 47 31.37 11.24 -29.07
N ARG A 48 32.10 12.35 -28.96
CA ARG A 48 32.42 13.01 -27.69
C ARG A 48 31.23 13.84 -27.21
N LEU A 49 30.90 13.66 -25.94
CA LEU A 49 29.75 14.28 -25.29
C LEU A 49 30.23 15.37 -24.32
N ASP A 50 29.86 16.60 -24.62
CA ASP A 50 30.02 17.74 -23.74
C ASP A 50 28.81 17.80 -22.79
N ALA A 51 29.01 17.40 -21.54
CA ALA A 51 27.96 17.31 -20.52
C ALA A 51 27.97 18.49 -19.56
N SER A 52 26.79 18.93 -19.15
CA SER A 52 26.62 19.97 -18.14
C SER A 52 26.93 19.47 -16.72
N PRO A 53 27.17 20.35 -15.74
CA PRO A 53 27.32 19.95 -14.34
C PRO A 53 26.13 19.17 -13.79
N GLY A 54 24.91 19.55 -14.17
CA GLY A 54 23.68 18.82 -13.82
C GLY A 54 23.66 17.39 -14.37
N PHE A 55 24.17 17.16 -15.59
CA PHE A 55 24.30 15.81 -16.16
C PHE A 55 25.26 14.96 -15.31
N HIS A 56 26.44 15.47 -14.97
CA HIS A 56 27.40 14.75 -14.13
C HIS A 56 26.80 14.38 -12.76
N ARG A 57 26.07 15.31 -12.12
CA ARG A 57 25.35 15.01 -10.85
C ARG A 57 24.31 13.90 -11.00
N ILE A 58 23.49 13.95 -12.06
CA ILE A 58 22.45 12.96 -12.32
C ILE A 58 23.04 11.58 -12.61
N PHE A 59 24.21 11.52 -13.24
CA PHE A 59 24.91 10.27 -13.52
C PHE A 59 25.83 9.82 -12.37
N GLY A 60 26.01 10.64 -11.33
CA GLY A 60 26.90 10.33 -10.21
C GLY A 60 28.38 10.27 -10.64
N LEU A 61 28.76 11.16 -11.55
CA LEU A 61 30.09 11.24 -12.14
C LEU A 61 30.85 12.45 -11.59
N GLU A 62 32.17 12.33 -11.52
CA GLU A 62 33.03 13.46 -11.16
C GLU A 62 32.97 14.55 -12.22
N PRO A 63 32.90 15.84 -11.83
CA PRO A 63 33.01 16.95 -12.78
C PRO A 63 34.30 16.83 -13.59
N ALA A 64 34.21 16.96 -14.92
CA ALA A 64 35.31 16.77 -15.89
C ALA A 64 35.67 15.31 -16.25
N THR A 65 34.81 14.34 -15.91
CA THR A 65 34.88 13.01 -16.56
C THR A 65 34.67 13.17 -18.06
N GLU A 66 35.62 12.72 -18.88
CA GLU A 66 35.41 12.69 -20.33
C GLU A 66 34.34 11.65 -20.68
N LEU A 67 33.33 12.11 -21.41
CA LEU A 67 32.15 11.31 -21.73
C LEU A 67 32.07 11.04 -23.23
N THR A 68 31.78 9.79 -23.57
CA THR A 68 31.38 9.36 -24.90
C THR A 68 29.94 8.85 -24.85
N PHE A 69 29.28 8.77 -26.01
CA PHE A 69 27.97 8.14 -26.10
C PHE A 69 27.98 6.70 -25.60
N SER A 70 28.99 5.91 -25.97
CA SER A 70 29.12 4.52 -25.50
C SER A 70 29.16 4.45 -23.97
N TYR A 71 29.93 5.34 -23.33
CA TYR A 71 30.01 5.38 -21.88
C TYR A 71 28.63 5.64 -21.24
N ALA A 72 27.86 6.60 -21.76
CA ALA A 72 26.52 6.90 -21.25
C ALA A 72 25.53 5.74 -21.50
N ILE A 73 25.63 5.04 -22.64
CA ILE A 73 24.81 3.86 -22.97
C ILE A 73 25.15 2.69 -22.03
N ASP A 74 26.41 2.49 -21.68
CA ASP A 74 26.83 1.43 -20.77
C ASP A 74 26.26 1.62 -19.36
N MET A 75 25.92 2.84 -18.97
CA MET A 75 25.24 3.10 -17.70
C MET A 75 23.76 2.74 -17.73
N ILE A 76 23.14 2.52 -18.89
CA ILE A 76 21.74 2.09 -18.99
C ILE A 76 21.59 0.71 -18.35
N HIS A 77 20.54 0.57 -17.53
CA HIS A 77 20.23 -0.67 -16.83
C HIS A 77 20.11 -1.84 -17.83
N PRO A 78 20.68 -3.03 -17.55
CA PRO A 78 20.76 -4.13 -18.52
C PRO A 78 19.42 -4.56 -19.12
N GLN A 79 18.34 -4.52 -18.33
CA GLN A 79 16.98 -4.86 -18.81
C GLN A 79 16.43 -3.83 -19.82
N ASP A 80 16.93 -2.60 -19.79
CA ASP A 80 16.43 -1.50 -20.61
C ASP A 80 17.26 -1.39 -21.91
N ARG A 81 18.54 -1.79 -21.89
CA ARG A 81 19.46 -1.65 -23.04
C ARG A 81 18.88 -2.12 -24.38
N ALA A 82 18.24 -3.29 -24.41
CA ALA A 82 17.66 -3.84 -25.63
C ALA A 82 16.53 -2.95 -26.20
N ALA A 83 15.72 -2.35 -25.34
CA ALA A 83 14.61 -1.48 -25.73
C ALA A 83 15.07 -0.08 -26.19
N HIS A 84 16.22 0.38 -25.70
CA HIS A 84 16.76 1.71 -26.02
C HIS A 84 17.73 1.74 -27.21
N GLY A 85 18.13 0.56 -27.73
CA GLY A 85 18.85 0.41 -29.00
C GLY A 85 20.12 1.25 -29.11
N ASP A 86 20.65 1.35 -30.32
CA ASP A 86 21.74 2.28 -30.60
C ASP A 86 21.17 3.70 -30.78
N GLN A 87 21.19 4.47 -29.68
CA GLN A 87 20.72 5.86 -29.68
C GLN A 87 21.54 6.75 -30.62
N ILE A 88 22.81 6.44 -30.88
CA ILE A 88 23.62 7.24 -31.81
C ILE A 88 23.16 7.02 -33.24
N ALA A 89 22.76 5.80 -33.60
CA ALA A 89 22.23 5.49 -34.93
C ALA A 89 20.92 6.24 -35.20
N VAL A 90 20.04 6.33 -34.19
CA VAL A 90 18.78 7.10 -34.28
C VAL A 90 19.08 8.58 -34.55
N LEU A 91 19.99 9.19 -33.79
CA LEU A 91 20.38 10.59 -34.02
C LEU A 91 21.08 10.79 -35.38
N ARG A 92 21.93 9.85 -35.81
CA ARG A 92 22.57 9.87 -37.14
C ARG A 92 21.59 9.71 -38.31
N SER A 93 20.38 9.22 -38.06
CA SER A 93 19.29 9.21 -39.04
C SER A 93 18.47 10.51 -39.09
N GLY A 94 18.81 11.50 -38.24
CA GLY A 94 18.07 12.76 -38.12
C GLY A 94 16.79 12.67 -37.29
N GLN A 95 16.53 11.54 -36.62
CA GLN A 95 15.33 11.35 -35.82
C GLN A 95 15.55 11.84 -34.37
N PRO A 96 14.58 12.55 -33.77
CA PRO A 96 14.65 12.93 -32.36
C PRO A 96 14.44 11.71 -31.46
N ILE A 97 14.91 11.82 -30.21
CA ILE A 97 14.75 10.80 -29.17
C ILE A 97 13.89 11.39 -28.05
N SER A 98 12.87 10.65 -27.63
CA SER A 98 12.16 10.86 -26.36
C SER A 98 11.94 9.51 -25.72
N ARG A 99 12.68 9.23 -24.65
CA ARG A 99 12.73 7.91 -24.02
C ARG A 99 12.87 8.03 -22.52
N GLU A 100 12.30 7.09 -21.80
CA GLU A 100 12.46 6.96 -20.37
C GLU A 100 13.14 5.63 -20.06
N PHE A 101 14.17 5.63 -19.24
CA PHE A 101 14.96 4.44 -18.92
C PHE A 101 15.68 4.55 -17.59
N ARG A 102 16.11 3.39 -17.07
CA ARG A 102 16.94 3.34 -15.87
C ARG A 102 18.42 3.42 -16.23
N ILE A 103 19.19 4.09 -15.37
CA ILE A 103 20.64 3.99 -15.32
C ILE A 103 21.11 3.39 -13.99
N ILE A 104 22.28 2.76 -14.01
CA ILE A 104 23.03 2.36 -12.83
C ILE A 104 24.25 3.28 -12.73
N ARG A 105 24.33 4.04 -11.65
CA ARG A 105 25.45 4.94 -11.36
C ARG A 105 26.70 4.16 -10.89
N PRO A 106 27.89 4.78 -10.86
CA PRO A 106 29.10 4.13 -10.33
C PRO A 106 28.98 3.65 -8.88
N ASP A 107 28.20 4.37 -8.05
CA ASP A 107 27.87 4.00 -6.67
C ASP A 107 26.84 2.84 -6.57
N ARG A 108 26.46 2.26 -7.71
CA ARG A 108 25.45 1.21 -7.89
C ARG A 108 24.02 1.61 -7.56
N THR A 109 23.76 2.88 -7.28
CA THR A 109 22.39 3.38 -7.16
C THR A 109 21.74 3.45 -8.53
N GLN A 110 20.44 3.17 -8.57
CA GLN A 110 19.65 3.26 -9.80
C GLN A 110 18.97 4.62 -9.88
N ARG A 111 18.85 5.18 -11.09
CA ARG A 111 18.01 6.35 -11.38
C ARG A 111 17.10 6.10 -12.57
N TRP A 112 15.91 6.67 -12.53
CA TRP A 112 15.04 6.78 -13.69
C TRP A 112 15.26 8.12 -14.37
N LEU A 113 15.53 8.08 -15.67
CA LEU A 113 15.78 9.25 -16.49
C LEU A 113 14.69 9.37 -17.56
N LEU A 114 14.16 10.56 -17.72
CA LEU A 114 13.49 10.97 -18.94
C LEU A 114 14.49 11.72 -19.82
N HIS A 115 14.78 11.18 -20.99
CA HIS A 115 15.76 11.72 -21.92
C HIS A 115 15.06 12.25 -23.17
N HIS A 116 15.39 13.48 -23.55
CA HIS A 116 14.97 14.07 -24.81
C HIS A 116 16.21 14.54 -25.57
N ALA A 117 16.29 14.25 -26.86
CA ALA A 117 17.37 14.72 -27.72
C ALA A 117 16.91 15.03 -29.13
N GLU A 118 17.58 16.00 -29.73
CA GLU A 118 17.36 16.48 -31.08
C GLU A 118 18.67 16.49 -31.87
N VAL A 119 18.53 16.52 -33.19
CA VAL A 119 19.64 16.49 -34.14
C VAL A 119 19.71 17.83 -34.84
N ILE A 120 20.92 18.38 -34.92
CA ILE A 120 21.24 19.59 -35.66
C ILE A 120 21.91 19.17 -36.98
N MET A 121 21.27 19.56 -38.07
CA MET A 121 21.75 19.30 -39.42
C MET A 121 22.88 20.27 -39.78
N GLY A 122 23.90 19.76 -40.44
CA GLY A 122 25.00 20.53 -41.02
C GLY A 122 24.57 21.28 -42.29
N PRO A 123 25.46 22.12 -42.85
CA PRO A 123 25.18 22.93 -44.04
C PRO A 123 24.84 22.12 -45.29
N ASP A 124 25.30 20.87 -45.35
CA ASP A 124 25.09 19.90 -46.43
C ASP A 124 23.81 19.06 -46.25
N GLY A 125 23.04 19.32 -45.20
CA GLY A 125 21.85 18.54 -44.86
C GLY A 125 22.15 17.19 -44.22
N THR A 126 23.37 16.96 -43.73
CA THR A 126 23.72 15.74 -42.98
C THR A 126 23.62 15.98 -41.46
N PRO A 127 23.25 14.97 -40.65
CA PRO A 127 23.28 15.06 -39.19
C PRO A 127 24.69 15.35 -38.66
N SER A 128 24.90 16.51 -38.03
CA SER A 128 26.23 16.95 -37.57
C SER A 128 26.40 16.90 -36.06
N HIS A 129 25.42 17.38 -35.31
CA HIS A 129 25.46 17.47 -33.85
C HIS A 129 24.18 16.94 -33.23
N GLY A 130 24.30 16.32 -32.07
CA GLY A 130 23.17 15.99 -31.21
C GLY A 130 23.16 16.91 -30.00
N MET A 131 21.99 17.28 -29.51
CA MET A 131 21.85 17.91 -28.20
C MET A 131 20.68 17.31 -27.46
N GLY A 132 20.76 17.25 -26.13
CA GLY A 132 19.70 16.66 -25.33
C GLY A 132 19.68 17.15 -23.90
N VAL A 133 18.58 16.77 -23.25
CA VAL A 133 18.29 17.02 -21.85
C VAL A 133 17.90 15.70 -21.19
N VAL A 134 18.35 15.51 -19.96
CA VAL A 134 17.97 14.40 -19.09
C VAL A 134 17.31 14.98 -17.84
N PHE A 135 16.16 14.42 -17.47
CA PHE A 135 15.45 14.72 -16.24
C PHE A 135 15.54 13.53 -15.31
N ASP A 136 15.99 13.74 -14.06
CA ASP A 136 15.90 12.72 -13.01
C ASP A 136 14.45 12.63 -12.52
N VAL A 137 13.77 11.56 -12.93
CA VAL A 137 12.39 11.24 -12.56
C VAL A 137 12.31 10.11 -11.52
N THR A 138 13.42 9.80 -10.86
CA THR A 138 13.51 8.71 -9.86
C THR A 138 12.49 8.89 -8.74
N ALA A 139 12.38 10.10 -8.17
CA ALA A 139 11.45 10.36 -7.07
C ALA A 139 9.97 10.13 -7.46
N GLN A 140 9.61 10.38 -8.72
CA GLN A 140 8.27 10.11 -9.24
C GLN A 140 8.01 8.61 -9.31
N HIS A 141 8.97 7.85 -9.84
CA HIS A 141 8.90 6.39 -9.90
C HIS A 141 8.86 5.73 -8.53
N ASP A 142 9.71 6.17 -7.60
CA ASP A 142 9.74 5.65 -6.24
C ASP A 142 8.40 5.88 -5.53
N THR A 143 7.81 7.07 -5.72
CA THR A 143 6.49 7.39 -5.16
C THR A 143 5.41 6.50 -5.77
N MET A 144 5.38 6.35 -7.10
CA MET A 144 4.42 5.51 -7.80
C MET A 144 4.56 4.04 -7.38
N SER A 145 5.78 3.52 -7.33
CA SER A 145 6.06 2.14 -6.92
C SER A 145 5.64 1.89 -5.47
N ALA A 146 5.92 2.82 -4.56
CA ALA A 146 5.49 2.71 -3.16
C ALA A 146 3.95 2.75 -3.02
N LEU A 147 3.25 3.55 -3.83
CA LEU A 147 1.79 3.58 -3.86
C LEU A 147 1.22 2.26 -4.39
N LEU A 148 1.74 1.75 -5.50
CA LEU A 148 1.34 0.47 -6.08
C LEU A 148 1.59 -0.68 -5.10
N GLN A 149 2.76 -0.73 -4.46
CA GLN A 149 3.08 -1.77 -3.48
C GLN A 149 2.13 -1.74 -2.26
N ARG A 150 1.73 -0.55 -1.81
CA ARG A 150 0.74 -0.41 -0.74
C ARG A 150 -0.64 -0.87 -1.21
N HIS A 151 -1.04 -0.49 -2.42
CA HIS A 151 -2.31 -0.92 -3.01
C HIS A 151 -2.37 -2.44 -3.14
N ASP A 152 -1.33 -3.08 -3.69
CA ASP A 152 -1.24 -4.53 -3.86
C ASP A 152 -1.32 -5.26 -2.52
N ARG A 153 -0.61 -4.76 -1.50
CA ARG A 153 -0.65 -5.33 -0.15
C ARG A 153 -2.04 -5.22 0.49
N LEU A 154 -2.73 -4.09 0.32
CA LEU A 154 -4.09 -3.90 0.82
C LEU A 154 -5.10 -4.81 0.09
N ASN A 155 -5.01 -4.88 -1.24
CA ASN A 155 -5.85 -5.77 -2.05
C ASN A 155 -5.63 -7.23 -1.68
N ALA A 156 -4.38 -7.68 -1.54
CA ALA A 156 -4.06 -9.03 -1.11
C ALA A 156 -4.65 -9.37 0.27
N LEU A 157 -4.62 -8.41 1.21
CA LEU A 157 -5.25 -8.59 2.52
C LEU A 157 -6.78 -8.69 2.41
N ILE A 158 -7.42 -7.85 1.58
CA ILE A 158 -8.87 -7.90 1.36
C ILE A 158 -9.26 -9.25 0.76
N VAL A 159 -8.61 -9.68 -0.32
CA VAL A 159 -8.87 -10.97 -0.98
C VAL A 159 -8.66 -12.16 -0.03
N ALA A 160 -7.64 -12.11 0.82
CA ALA A 160 -7.35 -13.19 1.76
C ALA A 160 -8.30 -13.28 2.97
N THR A 161 -9.03 -12.20 3.30
CA THR A 161 -9.80 -12.12 4.56
C THR A 161 -11.30 -11.91 4.38
N ALA A 162 -11.71 -11.18 3.34
CA ALA A 162 -13.10 -10.81 3.12
C ALA A 162 -13.77 -11.75 2.10
N ALA A 163 -14.99 -12.16 2.40
CA ALA A 163 -15.84 -12.84 1.43
C ALA A 163 -16.44 -11.85 0.43
N VAL A 164 -16.68 -10.61 0.87
CA VAL A 164 -17.17 -9.53 0.03
C VAL A 164 -16.43 -8.25 0.38
N PHE A 165 -16.01 -7.49 -0.62
CA PHE A 165 -15.70 -6.06 -0.51
C PHE A 165 -16.84 -5.29 -1.17
N TRP A 166 -17.27 -4.19 -0.55
CA TRP A 166 -18.37 -3.39 -1.04
C TRP A 166 -18.09 -1.90 -0.92
N VAL A 167 -18.63 -1.15 -1.88
CA VAL A 167 -18.59 0.31 -1.93
C VAL A 167 -20.02 0.84 -2.08
N ASN A 168 -20.40 1.77 -1.20
CA ASN A 168 -21.64 2.54 -1.32
C ASN A 168 -21.31 4.01 -1.58
N LYS A 169 -22.20 4.71 -2.28
CA LYS A 169 -22.11 6.16 -2.51
C LYS A 169 -22.24 6.91 -1.18
N SER A 170 -21.96 8.21 -1.19
CA SER A 170 -22.09 9.08 -0.01
C SER A 170 -23.46 9.04 0.68
N ASN A 171 -24.55 8.83 -0.08
CA ASN A 171 -25.92 8.67 0.44
C ASN A 171 -26.23 7.27 0.98
N GLY A 172 -25.28 6.34 0.94
CA GLY A 172 -25.39 4.98 1.43
C GLY A 172 -25.95 3.96 0.43
N GLU A 173 -26.23 4.35 -0.82
CA GLU A 173 -26.66 3.42 -1.88
C GLU A 173 -25.54 2.51 -2.38
N PRO A 174 -25.81 1.22 -2.65
CA PRO A 174 -24.85 0.32 -3.30
C PRO A 174 -24.28 0.88 -4.61
N SER A 175 -22.95 0.81 -4.74
CA SER A 175 -22.22 1.17 -5.96
C SER A 175 -21.48 -0.04 -6.54
N GLU A 176 -20.41 -0.49 -5.89
CA GLU A 176 -19.55 -1.58 -6.38
C GLU A 176 -19.55 -2.75 -5.40
N MET A 177 -20.12 -3.89 -5.81
CA MET A 177 -20.19 -5.10 -4.98
C MET A 177 -20.13 -6.41 -5.80
N PRO A 178 -19.11 -6.62 -6.66
CA PRO A 178 -19.07 -7.81 -7.53
C PRO A 178 -19.09 -9.12 -6.74
N GLN A 179 -18.35 -9.21 -5.63
CA GLN A 179 -18.32 -10.40 -4.80
C GLN A 179 -19.65 -10.66 -4.07
N TRP A 180 -20.45 -9.62 -3.80
CA TRP A 180 -21.80 -9.81 -3.24
C TRP A 180 -22.74 -10.43 -4.28
N MET A 181 -22.65 -9.97 -5.53
CA MET A 181 -23.43 -10.55 -6.63
C MET A 181 -23.08 -12.02 -6.86
N GLU A 182 -21.79 -12.36 -6.83
CA GLU A 182 -21.32 -13.75 -6.89
C GLU A 182 -21.80 -14.58 -5.69
N LEU A 183 -21.73 -14.01 -4.48
CA LEU A 183 -22.12 -14.70 -3.25
C LEU A 183 -23.63 -15.00 -3.18
N THR A 184 -24.46 -14.04 -3.59
CA THR A 184 -25.92 -14.07 -3.39
C THR A 184 -26.71 -14.43 -4.66
N GLY A 185 -26.11 -14.25 -5.83
CA GLY A 185 -26.79 -14.33 -7.12
C GLY A 185 -27.62 -13.08 -7.48
N GLN A 186 -27.63 -12.04 -6.64
CA GLN A 186 -28.32 -10.79 -6.97
C GLN A 186 -27.62 -10.07 -8.12
N THR A 187 -28.41 -9.44 -8.99
CA THR A 187 -27.90 -8.50 -10.00
C THR A 187 -27.75 -7.10 -9.40
N HIS A 188 -26.94 -6.24 -10.02
CA HIS A 188 -26.78 -4.85 -9.59
C HIS A 188 -28.12 -4.10 -9.50
N ALA A 189 -29.05 -4.34 -10.44
CA ALA A 189 -30.37 -3.73 -10.42
C ALA A 189 -31.22 -4.16 -9.21
N GLN A 190 -31.10 -5.42 -8.78
CA GLN A 190 -31.81 -5.94 -7.60
C GLN A 190 -31.25 -5.39 -6.29
N MET A 191 -29.98 -5.00 -6.25
CA MET A 191 -29.36 -4.46 -5.04
C MET A 191 -29.70 -2.99 -4.78
N GLN A 192 -30.19 -2.26 -5.78
CA GLN A 192 -30.44 -0.82 -5.69
C GLN A 192 -31.36 -0.43 -4.52
N GLY A 193 -31.12 0.76 -3.97
CA GLY A 193 -31.80 1.23 -2.76
C GLY A 193 -31.57 0.27 -1.58
N LEU A 194 -32.64 -0.39 -1.13
CA LEU A 194 -32.62 -1.35 -0.04
C LEU A 194 -32.65 -2.82 -0.50
N GLY A 195 -32.62 -3.09 -1.81
CA GLY A 195 -32.80 -4.44 -2.34
C GLY A 195 -31.68 -5.43 -2.00
N TRP A 196 -30.50 -4.95 -1.62
CA TRP A 196 -29.44 -5.82 -1.05
C TRP A 196 -29.88 -6.52 0.25
N LEU A 197 -30.82 -5.95 1.02
CA LEU A 197 -31.39 -6.58 2.22
C LEU A 197 -32.21 -7.83 1.90
N ASP A 198 -32.63 -8.03 0.64
CA ASP A 198 -33.39 -9.22 0.26
C ASP A 198 -32.57 -10.50 0.38
N ALA A 199 -31.25 -10.41 0.21
CA ALA A 199 -30.34 -11.52 0.48
C ALA A 199 -30.06 -11.69 1.99
N VAL A 200 -30.45 -10.75 2.86
CA VAL A 200 -30.32 -10.90 4.32
C VAL A 200 -31.53 -11.65 4.87
N HIS A 201 -31.31 -12.56 5.83
CA HIS A 201 -32.38 -13.32 6.46
C HIS A 201 -33.47 -12.39 7.03
N PRO A 202 -34.77 -12.69 6.83
CA PRO A 202 -35.88 -11.78 7.18
C PRO A 202 -35.84 -11.23 8.62
N GLU A 203 -35.49 -12.07 9.59
CA GLU A 203 -35.35 -11.68 11.01
C GLU A 203 -34.20 -10.68 11.28
N ASP A 204 -33.16 -10.69 10.44
CA ASP A 204 -31.98 -9.86 10.62
C ASP A 204 -32.11 -8.51 9.88
N ARG A 205 -33.03 -8.39 8.91
CA ARG A 205 -33.21 -7.19 8.07
C ARG A 205 -33.48 -5.91 8.88
N PRO A 206 -34.42 -5.88 9.87
CA PRO A 206 -34.72 -4.65 10.59
C PRO A 206 -33.51 -4.12 11.36
N ARG A 207 -32.78 -5.00 12.06
CA ARG A 207 -31.57 -4.62 12.80
C ARG A 207 -30.45 -4.17 11.88
N THR A 208 -30.27 -4.87 10.76
CA THR A 208 -29.23 -4.57 9.76
C THR A 208 -29.46 -3.20 9.13
N HIS A 209 -30.70 -2.94 8.71
CA HIS A 209 -31.10 -1.64 8.16
C HIS A 209 -30.93 -0.50 9.18
N ALA A 210 -31.39 -0.69 10.42
CA ALA A 210 -31.24 0.33 11.47
C ALA A 210 -29.76 0.66 11.73
N ALA A 211 -28.90 -0.36 11.86
CA ALA A 211 -27.47 -0.16 12.05
C ALA A 211 -26.81 0.59 10.87
N TRP A 212 -27.25 0.33 9.63
CA TRP A 212 -26.76 1.03 8.45
C TRP A 212 -27.19 2.50 8.45
N MET A 213 -28.46 2.77 8.71
CA MET A 213 -28.99 4.13 8.80
C MET A 213 -28.28 4.96 9.88
N THR A 214 -28.07 4.38 11.07
CA THR A 214 -27.29 5.03 12.15
C THR A 214 -25.86 5.33 11.72
N ALA A 215 -25.20 4.43 11.00
CA ALA A 215 -23.85 4.68 10.49
C ALA A 215 -23.84 5.86 9.50
N VAL A 216 -24.76 5.86 8.53
CA VAL A 216 -24.91 6.92 7.52
C VAL A 216 -25.24 8.27 8.16
N GLU A 217 -26.21 8.32 9.07
CA GLU A 217 -26.66 9.53 9.75
C GLU A 217 -25.56 10.17 10.61
N HIS A 218 -24.78 9.35 11.31
CA HIS A 218 -23.76 9.84 12.25
C HIS A 218 -22.34 9.82 11.69
N THR A 219 -22.14 9.44 10.41
CA THR A 219 -20.80 9.27 9.81
C THR A 219 -19.90 8.38 10.69
N ALA A 220 -20.47 7.30 11.22
CA ALA A 220 -19.82 6.39 12.17
C ALA A 220 -19.49 5.04 11.52
N PRO A 221 -18.45 4.32 11.98
CA PRO A 221 -18.17 2.97 11.49
C PRO A 221 -19.38 2.04 11.65
N TYR A 222 -19.70 1.32 10.58
CA TYR A 222 -20.72 0.29 10.55
C TYR A 222 -20.13 -1.05 11.01
N ASN A 223 -20.84 -1.77 11.87
CA ASN A 223 -20.46 -3.12 12.29
C ASN A 223 -21.70 -3.92 12.71
N THR A 224 -22.01 -4.99 11.99
CA THR A 224 -23.16 -5.84 12.30
C THR A 224 -22.94 -7.26 11.80
N ASP A 225 -23.49 -8.24 12.52
CA ASP A 225 -23.56 -9.62 12.04
C ASP A 225 -24.92 -9.87 11.40
N TYR A 226 -25.00 -10.62 10.31
CA TYR A 226 -26.28 -11.08 9.76
C TYR A 226 -26.11 -12.36 8.95
N ARG A 227 -27.22 -13.08 8.75
CA ARG A 227 -27.28 -14.23 7.87
C ARG A 227 -27.53 -13.78 6.43
N VAL A 228 -26.71 -14.23 5.49
CA VAL A 228 -26.85 -13.98 4.05
C VAL A 228 -27.28 -15.27 3.35
N LEU A 229 -28.33 -15.19 2.54
CA LEU A 229 -28.75 -16.21 1.60
C LEU A 229 -27.74 -16.25 0.45
N CYS A 230 -26.94 -17.31 0.39
CA CYS A 230 -25.99 -17.50 -0.68
C CYS A 230 -26.69 -18.05 -1.94
N ALA A 231 -26.03 -17.99 -3.09
CA ALA A 231 -26.55 -18.45 -4.38
C ALA A 231 -26.94 -19.95 -4.40
N ASP A 232 -26.41 -20.75 -3.47
CA ASP A 232 -26.77 -22.15 -3.27
C ASP A 232 -28.05 -22.35 -2.41
N GLY A 233 -28.72 -21.26 -2.02
CA GLY A 233 -29.93 -21.27 -1.21
C GLY A 233 -29.71 -21.45 0.29
N ILE A 234 -28.46 -21.46 0.77
CA ILE A 234 -28.15 -21.68 2.18
C ILE A 234 -27.77 -20.36 2.86
N TYR A 235 -28.38 -20.11 4.03
CA TYR A 235 -28.00 -18.99 4.90
C TYR A 235 -26.67 -19.25 5.61
N ARG A 236 -25.74 -18.28 5.54
CA ARG A 236 -24.45 -18.30 6.24
C ARG A 236 -24.24 -17.02 7.04
N TRP A 237 -23.51 -17.10 8.14
CA TRP A 237 -23.21 -15.95 8.99
C TRP A 237 -22.06 -15.12 8.44
N PHE A 238 -22.27 -13.80 8.37
CA PHE A 238 -21.23 -12.84 8.03
C PHE A 238 -21.21 -11.71 9.06
N ASN A 239 -20.02 -11.16 9.29
CA ASN A 239 -19.81 -9.90 9.98
C ASN A 239 -19.51 -8.82 8.94
N ALA A 240 -20.43 -7.87 8.77
CA ALA A 240 -20.24 -6.73 7.89
C ALA A 240 -19.63 -5.57 8.68
N ARG A 241 -18.55 -5.00 8.14
CA ARG A 241 -17.92 -3.80 8.67
C ARG A 241 -17.76 -2.79 7.57
N GLY A 242 -17.98 -1.51 7.89
CA GLY A 242 -17.75 -0.43 6.94
C GLY A 242 -17.34 0.86 7.62
N ALA A 243 -16.75 1.76 6.86
CA ALA A 243 -16.35 3.08 7.32
C ALA A 243 -16.55 4.12 6.20
N PRO A 244 -16.82 5.37 6.56
CA PRO A 244 -16.90 6.44 5.59
C PRO A 244 -15.49 6.83 5.13
N VAL A 245 -15.33 7.07 3.84
CA VAL A 245 -14.17 7.75 3.29
C VAL A 245 -14.56 9.19 3.04
N LEU A 246 -13.82 10.11 3.65
CA LEU A 246 -14.15 11.52 3.69
C LEU A 246 -13.41 12.31 2.60
N ASN A 247 -14.05 13.37 2.14
CA ASN A 247 -13.42 14.45 1.38
C ASN A 247 -12.61 15.35 2.34
N THR A 248 -11.79 16.24 1.76
CA THR A 248 -10.99 17.21 2.53
C THR A 248 -11.84 18.17 3.36
N ASP A 249 -13.09 18.44 2.94
CA ASP A 249 -14.05 19.28 3.66
C ASP A 249 -14.81 18.54 4.78
N GLY A 250 -14.53 17.25 5.00
CA GLY A 250 -15.19 16.41 5.98
C GLY A 250 -16.50 15.78 5.53
N SER A 251 -16.99 16.09 4.32
CA SER A 251 -18.16 15.41 3.75
C SER A 251 -17.84 13.96 3.37
N VAL A 252 -18.83 13.07 3.44
CA VAL A 252 -18.65 11.68 3.01
C VAL A 252 -18.54 11.63 1.49
N ARG A 253 -17.44 11.06 0.97
CA ARG A 253 -17.27 10.77 -0.46
C ARG A 253 -17.98 9.47 -0.82
N GLU A 254 -17.70 8.43 -0.06
CA GLU A 254 -18.18 7.07 -0.26
C GLU A 254 -18.08 6.29 1.05
N TRP A 255 -18.72 5.14 1.11
CA TRP A 255 -18.57 4.16 2.18
C TRP A 255 -17.90 2.93 1.62
N VAL A 256 -16.91 2.41 2.33
CA VAL A 256 -16.24 1.16 1.97
C VAL A 256 -16.37 0.16 3.10
N GLY A 257 -16.45 -1.12 2.75
CA GLY A 257 -16.53 -2.15 3.76
C GLY A 257 -16.31 -3.55 3.25
N VAL A 258 -16.36 -4.49 4.18
CA VAL A 258 -16.15 -5.90 3.94
C VAL A 258 -17.21 -6.73 4.67
N CYS A 259 -17.52 -7.91 4.12
CA CYS A 259 -18.21 -8.97 4.83
C CYS A 259 -17.23 -10.10 5.11
N LEU A 260 -17.00 -10.37 6.39
CA LEU A 260 -16.13 -11.45 6.86
C LEU A 260 -16.99 -12.68 7.15
N ASN A 261 -16.57 -13.85 6.65
CA ASN A 261 -17.26 -15.10 6.97
C ASN A 261 -17.10 -15.41 8.48
N VAL A 262 -18.20 -15.70 9.16
CA VAL A 262 -18.21 -16.15 10.56
C VAL A 262 -18.42 -17.66 10.57
N PRO A 263 -17.41 -18.45 10.96
CA PRO A 263 -17.52 -19.91 10.97
C PRO A 263 -18.66 -20.40 11.87
N GLY A 264 -19.39 -21.42 11.41
CA GLY A 264 -20.42 -22.11 12.18
C GLY A 264 -21.86 -21.80 11.75
N ARG A 265 -22.82 -22.52 12.35
CA ARG A 265 -24.26 -22.40 12.06
C ARG A 265 -24.98 -21.31 12.88
N THR A 266 -24.29 -20.74 13.86
CA THR A 266 -24.80 -19.76 14.82
C THR A 266 -23.84 -18.57 14.88
N ARG A 267 -24.36 -17.39 15.25
CA ARG A 267 -23.58 -16.14 15.43
C ARG A 267 -22.31 -16.34 16.26
N TYR A 268 -22.38 -17.25 17.23
CA TYR A 268 -21.25 -17.80 17.97
C TYR A 268 -21.05 -19.21 17.43
N GLY A 269 -20.13 -19.41 16.48
CA GLY A 269 -19.95 -20.71 15.82
C GLY A 269 -19.85 -21.83 16.85
N ALA A 270 -20.64 -22.90 16.66
CA ALA A 270 -20.65 -24.15 17.44
C ALA A 270 -19.74 -24.17 18.70
N SER A 271 -20.08 -23.39 19.72
CA SER A 271 -19.67 -23.70 21.09
C SER A 271 -20.49 -24.91 21.48
N GLY A 272 -19.82 -26.07 21.53
CA GLY A 272 -20.38 -27.42 21.57
C GLY A 272 -21.66 -27.57 22.40
N GLY A 273 -22.76 -27.88 21.71
CA GLY A 273 -23.87 -28.56 22.35
C GLY A 273 -23.54 -30.04 22.47
N ALA A 274 -23.21 -30.49 23.67
CA ALA A 274 -23.46 -31.87 24.06
C ALA A 274 -24.65 -31.85 25.04
N ALA A 275 -25.68 -32.61 24.65
CA ALA A 275 -26.81 -33.08 25.44
C ALA A 275 -27.82 -32.05 25.97
N ARG A 276 -28.90 -31.86 25.19
CA ARG A 276 -30.23 -31.57 25.75
C ARG A 276 -31.08 -32.82 25.57
N ALA A 277 -31.08 -33.69 26.58
CA ALA A 277 -32.07 -34.72 26.76
C ALA A 277 -32.42 -34.87 28.25
N ALA A 278 -33.66 -34.49 28.55
CA ALA A 278 -34.51 -34.87 29.67
C ALA A 278 -34.17 -34.51 31.14
N ALA A 279 -35.20 -33.90 31.75
CA ALA A 279 -35.67 -34.01 33.13
C ALA A 279 -35.06 -33.13 34.26
N SER A 280 -35.89 -32.18 34.70
CA SER A 280 -36.21 -31.76 36.08
C SER A 280 -35.12 -31.26 37.04
N GLY A 281 -35.36 -30.05 37.58
CA GLY A 281 -35.06 -29.67 38.97
C GLY A 281 -33.72 -28.97 39.22
N ASN A 282 -33.79 -27.70 39.64
CA ASN A 282 -32.72 -26.95 40.33
C ASN A 282 -32.46 -27.55 41.74
N PRO A 283 -31.40 -27.22 42.53
CA PRO A 283 -30.22 -26.37 42.30
C PRO A 283 -28.85 -26.97 42.78
N ALA A 284 -27.75 -26.26 42.45
CA ALA A 284 -26.44 -26.25 43.13
C ALA A 284 -25.49 -27.46 43.01
N ALA A 285 -24.48 -27.34 42.14
CA ALA A 285 -23.11 -27.88 42.26
C ALA A 285 -22.28 -27.22 41.14
N GLY A 286 -21.39 -26.26 41.42
CA GLY A 286 -19.98 -26.50 41.74
C GLY A 286 -19.10 -26.23 40.49
N PRO A 287 -17.99 -25.46 40.56
CA PRO A 287 -17.23 -25.07 39.38
C PRO A 287 -16.54 -26.27 38.71
N VAL A 288 -16.50 -26.28 37.37
CA VAL A 288 -15.70 -27.22 36.57
C VAL A 288 -14.21 -26.91 36.81
N PRO A 289 -13.39 -27.84 37.33
CA PRO A 289 -11.98 -27.58 37.57
C PRO A 289 -11.20 -27.44 36.26
N GLY A 290 -10.43 -26.36 36.10
CA GLY A 290 -9.38 -26.25 35.08
C GLY A 290 -9.53 -25.13 34.03
N SER A 291 -10.57 -24.29 34.07
CA SER A 291 -10.75 -23.18 33.09
C SER A 291 -10.22 -21.82 33.57
N GLU A 292 -9.34 -21.79 34.56
CA GLU A 292 -8.82 -20.50 35.06
C GLU A 292 -7.76 -19.93 34.11
N ALA A 293 -8.02 -18.69 33.69
CA ALA A 293 -7.13 -17.93 32.82
C ALA A 293 -5.86 -17.57 33.58
N ILE A 294 -4.69 -17.90 33.02
CA ILE A 294 -3.40 -17.48 33.58
C ILE A 294 -3.23 -15.97 33.50
N THR A 295 -2.73 -15.38 34.57
CA THR A 295 -2.53 -13.93 34.66
C THR A 295 -1.22 -13.48 33.99
N PRO A 296 -1.10 -12.19 33.60
CA PRO A 296 0.15 -11.64 33.08
C PRO A 296 1.35 -11.85 34.02
N GLY A 297 1.12 -11.78 35.34
CA GLY A 297 2.15 -12.05 36.34
C GLY A 297 2.63 -13.49 36.34
N GLN A 298 1.72 -14.46 36.18
CA GLN A 298 2.05 -15.89 36.12
C GLN A 298 2.84 -16.22 34.85
N ILE A 299 2.55 -15.59 33.71
CA ILE A 299 3.31 -15.80 32.47
C ILE A 299 4.75 -15.30 32.63
N ARG A 300 4.93 -14.10 33.19
CA ARG A 300 6.27 -13.55 33.45
C ARG A 300 7.08 -14.42 34.42
N ALA A 301 6.44 -14.90 35.49
CA ALA A 301 7.08 -15.76 36.47
C ALA A 301 7.48 -17.12 35.87
N ALA A 302 6.58 -17.77 35.14
CA ALA A 302 6.83 -19.05 34.47
C ALA A 302 7.98 -18.96 33.46
N ARG A 303 7.99 -17.87 32.68
CA ARG A 303 9.06 -17.61 31.72
C ARG A 303 10.42 -17.38 32.42
N ALA A 304 10.41 -16.68 33.55
CA ALA A 304 11.61 -16.45 34.35
C ALA A 304 12.16 -17.73 34.99
N PHE A 305 11.30 -18.62 35.50
CA PHE A 305 11.71 -19.93 36.02
C PHE A 305 12.42 -20.77 34.95
N LEU A 306 11.84 -20.84 33.76
CA LEU A 306 12.39 -21.63 32.65
C LEU A 306 13.57 -20.97 31.91
N GLY A 307 13.98 -19.75 32.30
CA GLY A 307 15.04 -19.01 31.62
C GLY A 307 14.73 -18.64 30.16
N LEU A 308 13.45 -18.58 29.78
CA LEU A 308 13.02 -18.36 28.39
C LEU A 308 13.03 -16.87 28.02
N SER A 309 13.49 -16.55 26.81
CA SER A 309 13.17 -15.26 26.19
C SER A 309 11.71 -15.20 25.76
N LYS A 310 11.21 -14.01 25.40
CA LYS A 310 9.83 -13.88 24.89
C LYS A 310 9.70 -14.55 23.52
N GLU A 311 10.78 -14.53 22.75
CA GLU A 311 10.96 -15.20 21.47
C GLU A 311 10.85 -16.72 21.63
N ASP A 312 11.50 -17.29 22.65
CA ASP A 312 11.45 -18.73 22.92
C ASP A 312 10.04 -19.17 23.33
N LEU A 313 9.38 -18.42 24.21
CA LEU A 313 8.01 -18.71 24.63
C LEU A 313 7.02 -18.56 23.45
N ALA A 314 7.22 -17.55 22.60
CA ALA A 314 6.43 -17.36 21.39
C ALA A 314 6.59 -18.56 20.44
N GLY A 315 7.82 -19.05 20.26
CA GLY A 315 8.11 -20.25 19.47
C GLY A 315 7.46 -21.51 20.05
N LEU A 316 7.59 -21.75 21.35
CA LEU A 316 7.02 -22.92 22.03
C LEU A 316 5.49 -22.96 21.96
N ALA A 317 4.83 -21.80 22.06
CA ALA A 317 3.38 -21.69 22.00
C ALA A 317 2.84 -21.52 20.57
N ASN A 318 3.70 -21.44 19.56
CA ASN A 318 3.36 -21.13 18.17
C ASN A 318 2.50 -19.86 18.03
N VAL A 319 2.92 -18.79 18.72
CA VAL A 319 2.29 -17.47 18.68
C VAL A 319 3.33 -16.40 18.34
N SER A 320 2.88 -15.19 17.98
CA SER A 320 3.82 -14.08 17.76
C SER A 320 4.36 -13.51 19.08
N ILE A 321 5.57 -12.92 19.03
CA ILE A 321 6.17 -12.19 20.17
C ILE A 321 5.24 -11.08 20.66
N SER A 322 4.54 -10.39 19.75
CA SER A 322 3.55 -9.38 20.10
C SER A 322 2.39 -9.93 20.91
N THR A 323 2.05 -11.22 20.77
CA THR A 323 1.05 -11.90 21.59
C THR A 323 1.57 -12.15 23.00
N ILE A 324 2.84 -12.56 23.15
CA ILE A 324 3.47 -12.70 24.47
C ILE A 324 3.57 -11.34 25.16
N ASN A 325 3.98 -10.28 24.45
CA ASN A 325 4.01 -8.91 24.97
C ASN A 325 2.65 -8.44 25.50
N ARG A 326 1.56 -8.71 24.75
CA ARG A 326 0.20 -8.37 25.18
C ARG A 326 -0.29 -9.21 26.36
N LEU A 327 0.07 -10.49 26.41
CA LEU A 327 -0.31 -11.37 27.52
C LEU A 327 0.46 -11.06 28.81
N GLU A 328 1.69 -10.55 28.71
CA GLU A 328 2.49 -10.11 29.86
C GLU A 328 2.21 -8.67 30.29
N ASP A 329 1.45 -7.87 29.53
CA ASP A 329 1.11 -6.49 29.88
C ASP A 329 -0.24 -6.43 30.62
N PRO A 330 -0.25 -6.11 31.94
CA PRO A 330 -1.48 -6.01 32.71
C PRO A 330 -2.39 -4.85 32.28
N ASN A 331 -1.84 -3.86 31.55
CA ASN A 331 -2.56 -2.68 31.07
C ASN A 331 -2.88 -2.75 29.56
N SER A 332 -2.67 -3.91 28.91
CA SER A 332 -2.94 -4.05 27.48
C SER A 332 -4.42 -3.72 27.18
N PRO A 333 -4.73 -2.72 26.33
CA PRO A 333 -6.10 -2.35 25.99
C PRO A 333 -6.81 -3.39 25.11
N ILE A 334 -6.05 -4.38 24.61
CA ILE A 334 -6.54 -5.45 23.74
C ILE A 334 -6.60 -6.75 24.53
N ARG A 335 -7.82 -7.30 24.71
CA ARG A 335 -8.02 -8.62 25.32
C ARG A 335 -7.57 -9.72 24.37
N THR A 336 -6.59 -10.52 24.79
CA THR A 336 -6.12 -11.69 24.04
C THR A 336 -7.17 -12.79 24.07
N ARG A 337 -7.38 -13.49 22.93
CA ARG A 337 -8.37 -14.58 22.81
C ARG A 337 -8.05 -15.71 23.80
N GLY A 338 -9.08 -16.31 24.41
CA GLY A 338 -8.91 -17.35 25.44
C GLY A 338 -8.13 -18.58 24.94
N GLU A 339 -8.30 -18.96 23.68
CA GLU A 339 -7.54 -20.05 23.05
C GLU A 339 -6.03 -19.78 22.99
N THR A 340 -5.65 -18.52 22.76
CA THR A 340 -4.24 -18.11 22.69
C THR A 340 -3.58 -18.11 24.07
N ALA A 341 -4.31 -17.66 25.10
CA ALA A 341 -3.85 -17.77 26.49
C ALA A 341 -3.72 -19.24 26.92
N LEU A 342 -4.64 -20.10 26.49
CA LEU A 342 -4.57 -21.55 26.74
C LEU A 342 -3.39 -22.22 26.02
N ALA A 343 -3.07 -21.81 24.79
CA ALA A 343 -1.91 -22.31 24.06
C ALA A 343 -0.60 -21.96 24.79
N VAL A 344 -0.46 -20.73 25.28
CA VAL A 344 0.69 -20.29 26.09
C VAL A 344 0.75 -21.06 27.42
N ARG A 345 -0.39 -21.25 28.08
CA ARG A 345 -0.49 -22.07 29.30
C ARG A 345 0.02 -23.50 29.06
N ARG A 346 -0.49 -24.18 28.02
CA ARG A 346 -0.09 -25.55 27.69
C ARG A 346 1.39 -25.66 27.31
N ALA A 347 1.94 -24.64 26.63
CA ALA A 347 3.36 -24.62 26.30
C ALA A 347 4.23 -24.52 27.55
N LEU A 348 3.84 -23.69 28.52
CA LEU A 348 4.52 -23.57 29.81
C LEU A 348 4.36 -24.84 30.65
N GLU A 349 3.16 -25.44 30.69
CA GLU A 349 2.92 -26.73 31.36
C GLU A 349 3.76 -27.86 30.77
N LYS A 350 3.86 -27.93 29.43
CA LYS A 350 4.71 -28.90 28.74
C LYS A 350 6.20 -28.67 29.01
N ALA A 351 6.60 -27.42 29.26
CA ALA A 351 7.96 -27.07 29.64
C ALA A 351 8.25 -27.27 31.14
N GLY A 352 7.30 -27.82 31.91
CA GLY A 352 7.49 -28.20 33.30
C GLY A 352 6.98 -27.19 34.32
N ILE A 353 6.09 -26.27 33.94
CA ILE A 353 5.47 -25.31 34.88
C ILE A 353 4.11 -25.81 35.36
N GLU A 354 3.87 -25.73 36.66
CA GLU A 354 2.56 -25.99 37.24
C GLU A 354 1.95 -24.68 37.75
N PHE A 355 0.72 -24.40 37.30
CA PHE A 355 -0.05 -23.23 37.74
C PHE A 355 -0.99 -23.63 38.88
N THR A 356 -0.94 -22.89 39.98
CA THR A 356 -1.86 -23.08 41.12
C THR A 356 -2.87 -21.96 41.18
N PHE A 357 -4.13 -22.35 41.36
CA PHE A 357 -5.27 -21.47 41.47
C PHE A 357 -6.04 -21.90 42.73
N GLU A 358 -5.84 -21.19 43.83
CA GLU A 358 -6.58 -21.41 45.08
C GLU A 358 -7.49 -20.21 45.31
N ASP A 359 -8.78 -20.46 45.54
CA ASP A 359 -9.75 -19.43 45.88
C ASP A 359 -9.37 -18.76 47.22
N GLY A 360 -8.97 -17.48 47.15
CA GLY A 360 -8.62 -16.66 48.32
C GLY A 360 -7.14 -16.61 48.69
N ALA A 361 -6.24 -17.29 47.96
CA ALA A 361 -4.78 -17.18 48.11
C ALA A 361 -4.12 -16.54 46.88
N ARG A 362 -2.86 -16.10 47.01
CA ARG A 362 -2.08 -15.57 45.86
C ARG A 362 -1.88 -16.68 44.83
N THR A 363 -2.43 -16.50 43.64
CA THR A 363 -2.21 -17.38 42.49
C THR A 363 -0.71 -17.52 42.20
N GLY A 364 -0.24 -18.76 42.02
CA GLY A 364 1.17 -19.12 42.04
C GLY A 364 1.67 -19.80 40.76
N VAL A 365 2.99 -19.89 40.62
CA VAL A 365 3.70 -20.63 39.57
C VAL A 365 4.85 -21.38 40.24
N ARG A 366 4.99 -22.68 39.95
CA ARG A 366 6.11 -23.50 40.43
C ARG A 366 6.64 -24.41 39.32
N GLU A 367 7.90 -24.83 39.42
CA GLU A 367 8.41 -25.92 38.59
C GLU A 367 7.82 -27.26 39.06
N ALA A 368 7.45 -28.11 38.10
CA ALA A 368 6.98 -29.46 38.36
C ALA A 368 8.14 -30.27 38.97
N GLY A 369 8.00 -30.64 40.24
CA GLY A 369 9.02 -31.44 40.93
C GLY A 369 9.26 -32.76 40.20
N VAL A 370 10.55 -33.12 40.05
CA VAL A 370 10.98 -34.44 39.57
C VAL A 370 10.36 -35.48 40.49
N ARG A 371 9.38 -36.25 39.99
CA ARG A 371 8.91 -37.45 40.68
C ARG A 371 10.05 -38.46 40.65
N THR A 372 10.76 -38.61 41.77
CA THR A 372 11.56 -39.81 42.09
C THR A 372 10.69 -41.04 42.13
#